data_AF-A0AAN4Y964-F1
#
_entry.id   AF-A0AAN4Y964-F1
#
_cell.length_a   1.000
_cell.length_b   1.000
_cell.length_c   1.000
_cell.angle_alpha   90.00
_cell.angle_beta   90.00
_cell.angle_gamma   90.00
#
_symmetry.space_group_name_H-M   'P 1'
#
loop_
_entity.id
_entity.type
_entity.pdbx_description
1 polymer ?
#
loop_
_entity_poly.entity_id
_entity_poly.type
_entity_poly.pdbx_seq_one_letter_code
_entity_poly.pdbx_strand_id
1 'polypeptide(L)'
;MSVPPLSAVEPPVSTALPCDSYQLLSTADKAGAAEDALYEQQIKDVEAWWNGGRETSSYQYVSVQDGGGEYEADDVSKVGAIDPVQMTQQAPNQEVLYISGWACSSLLTTTHEVSPDMGDYPYNTVPNQVQRLFKAQQLHDRKNWDARRKMTPEERKSTPYVDFMRPIIADGDTGLVAARFQWDMMGSENLLIARTDSESGKLLSSAIDVRDHEFILGVTEETEPLAETLQAMEREGAAPAEIDAYELDWVKSHKLVTFDEALANDYTKTPVVWSWDIPRTREGYYHYKAGFPAATKRAKEFAPYADLLWVETGNPNVEKAAKLAGDVRSAFPGKKLVYNLSPSFNWMGQGFTEETLKSFIWDLAPHG
;
A
#
# COMPACT_ATOMS: atom_id res chain seq x y z
N MET A 1 -21.02 24.39 -30.79
CA MET A 1 -20.42 25.74 -30.97
C MET A 1 -19.42 25.90 -29.85
N SER A 2 -18.17 26.26 -30.11
CA SER A 2 -17.17 26.40 -29.04
C SER A 2 -17.53 27.60 -28.15
N VAL A 3 -17.64 27.41 -26.85
CA VAL A 3 -17.82 28.50 -25.89
C VAL A 3 -16.52 29.33 -25.85
N PRO A 4 -16.57 30.68 -25.92
CA PRO A 4 -15.37 31.51 -25.85
C PRO A 4 -14.70 31.40 -24.47
N PRO A 5 -13.36 31.36 -24.39
CA PRO A 5 -12.63 31.24 -23.12
C PRO A 5 -12.80 32.47 -22.23
N LEU A 6 -12.72 32.28 -20.91
CA LEU A 6 -12.74 33.38 -19.93
C LEU A 6 -11.53 34.30 -20.12
N SER A 7 -11.75 35.62 -20.01
CA SER A 7 -10.69 36.63 -20.09
C SER A 7 -9.76 36.54 -18.88
N ALA A 8 -8.45 36.64 -19.09
CA ALA A 8 -7.44 36.63 -18.02
C ALA A 8 -7.61 37.80 -17.04
N VAL A 9 -7.19 37.59 -15.79
CA VAL A 9 -7.22 38.60 -14.70
C VAL A 9 -6.17 39.69 -14.93
N GLU A 10 -6.55 40.95 -14.70
CA GLU A 10 -5.65 42.10 -14.73
C GLU A 10 -5.71 42.89 -13.41
N PRO A 11 -4.58 43.09 -12.68
CA PRO A 11 -3.22 42.61 -12.97
C PRO A 11 -3.07 41.09 -12.82
N PRO A 12 -2.08 40.46 -13.49
CA PRO A 12 -1.91 39.01 -13.48
C PRO A 12 -1.52 38.49 -12.08
N VAL A 13 -2.19 37.42 -11.64
CA VAL A 13 -1.76 36.59 -10.50
C VAL A 13 -0.60 35.69 -10.91
N SER A 14 0.21 35.27 -9.92
CA SER A 14 1.42 34.42 -10.13
C SER A 14 1.14 33.09 -10.84
N THR A 15 -0.12 32.65 -10.82
CA THR A 15 -0.68 31.54 -11.59
C THR A 15 -2.12 31.92 -11.88
N ALA A 16 -2.50 32.07 -13.16
CA ALA A 16 -3.88 32.36 -13.54
C ALA A 16 -4.64 31.05 -13.68
N LEU A 17 -5.52 30.74 -12.73
CA LEU A 17 -6.45 29.62 -12.88
C LEU A 17 -7.74 30.13 -13.55
N PRO A 18 -8.37 29.35 -14.45
CA PRO A 18 -9.65 29.71 -15.05
C PRO A 18 -10.72 30.07 -14.01
N CYS A 19 -10.64 29.45 -12.82
CA CYS A 19 -11.53 29.75 -11.70
C CYS A 19 -11.36 31.18 -11.15
N ASP A 20 -10.17 31.77 -11.20
CA ASP A 20 -9.93 33.12 -10.68
C ASP A 20 -10.76 34.16 -11.46
N SER A 21 -10.76 34.03 -12.79
CA SER A 21 -11.54 34.90 -13.68
C SER A 21 -13.05 34.71 -13.49
N TYR A 22 -13.49 33.47 -13.27
CA TYR A 22 -14.90 33.17 -12.95
C TYR A 22 -15.32 33.77 -11.60
N GLN A 23 -14.46 33.74 -10.57
CA GLN A 23 -14.81 34.28 -9.25
C GLN A 23 -15.00 35.80 -9.25
N LEU A 24 -14.36 36.51 -10.18
CA LEU A 24 -14.49 37.95 -10.37
C LEU A 24 -15.77 38.38 -11.08
N LEU A 25 -16.50 37.45 -11.72
CA LEU A 25 -17.78 37.74 -12.34
C LEU A 25 -18.85 38.11 -11.31
N SER A 26 -19.81 38.93 -11.71
CA SER A 26 -20.99 39.20 -10.90
C SER A 26 -21.81 37.91 -10.71
N THR A 27 -22.57 37.79 -9.62
CA THR A 27 -23.41 36.60 -9.38
C THR A 27 -24.40 36.33 -10.54
N ALA A 28 -24.86 37.38 -11.23
CA ALA A 28 -25.78 37.24 -12.36
C ALA A 28 -25.09 36.67 -13.61
N ASP A 29 -23.80 36.93 -13.79
CA ASP A 29 -23.02 36.51 -14.97
C ASP A 29 -22.32 35.16 -14.77
N LYS A 30 -22.36 34.60 -13.56
CA LYS A 30 -21.78 33.29 -13.24
C LYS A 30 -22.56 32.15 -13.91
N ALA A 31 -23.89 32.18 -13.85
CA ALA A 31 -24.73 31.11 -14.38
C ALA A 31 -24.80 31.12 -15.92
N GLY A 32 -24.77 29.93 -16.54
CA GLY A 32 -24.86 29.76 -17.99
C GLY A 32 -23.48 29.77 -18.64
N ALA A 33 -23.25 30.66 -19.61
CA ALA A 33 -22.07 30.58 -20.48
C ALA A 33 -20.72 30.62 -19.74
N ALA A 34 -20.61 31.35 -18.63
CA ALA A 34 -19.38 31.41 -17.85
C ALA A 34 -19.12 30.13 -17.04
N GLU A 35 -20.17 29.53 -16.48
CA GLU A 35 -20.12 28.24 -15.80
C GLU A 35 -19.78 27.12 -16.78
N ASP A 36 -20.41 27.10 -17.95
CA ASP A 36 -20.12 26.15 -19.03
C ASP A 36 -18.66 26.29 -19.51
N ALA A 37 -18.17 27.52 -19.70
CA ALA A 37 -16.78 27.79 -20.08
C ALA A 37 -15.78 27.31 -19.02
N LEU A 38 -16.07 27.54 -17.73
CA LEU A 38 -15.23 27.05 -16.64
C LEU A 38 -15.21 25.52 -16.61
N TYR A 39 -16.37 24.88 -16.72
CA TYR A 39 -16.50 23.43 -16.74
C TYR A 39 -15.72 22.82 -17.92
N GLU A 40 -15.94 23.31 -19.15
CA GLU A 40 -15.23 22.84 -20.34
C GLU A 40 -13.71 23.01 -20.22
N GLN A 41 -13.24 24.10 -19.60
CA GLN A 41 -11.82 24.31 -19.39
C GLN A 41 -11.26 23.35 -18.33
N GLN A 42 -11.96 23.13 -17.22
CA GLN A 42 -11.55 22.17 -16.19
C GLN A 42 -11.44 20.74 -16.73
N ILE A 43 -12.36 20.33 -17.60
CA ILE A 43 -12.27 19.02 -18.27
C ILE A 43 -10.99 18.93 -19.11
N LYS A 44 -10.68 19.96 -19.92
CA LYS A 44 -9.45 19.99 -20.72
C LYS A 44 -8.19 19.96 -19.85
N ASP A 45 -8.18 20.69 -18.74
CA ASP A 45 -7.06 20.74 -17.82
C ASP A 45 -6.81 19.37 -17.16
N VAL A 46 -7.89 18.68 -16.75
CA VAL A 46 -7.82 17.32 -16.17
C VAL A 46 -7.39 16.30 -17.23
N GLU A 47 -7.93 16.36 -18.44
CA GLU A 47 -7.51 15.49 -19.55
C GLU A 47 -6.04 15.72 -19.91
N ALA A 48 -5.59 16.98 -19.95
CA ALA A 48 -4.20 17.33 -20.19
C ALA A 48 -3.30 16.81 -19.07
N TRP A 49 -3.72 16.94 -17.81
CA TRP A 49 -3.00 16.42 -16.65
C TRP A 49 -2.86 14.89 -16.69
N TRP A 50 -3.94 14.17 -16.96
CA TRP A 50 -3.91 12.70 -17.09
C TRP A 50 -3.04 12.23 -18.26
N ASN A 51 -3.04 12.97 -19.38
CA ASN A 51 -2.26 12.63 -20.57
C ASN A 51 -0.80 13.10 -20.50
N GLY A 52 -0.48 14.10 -19.67
CA GLY A 52 0.85 14.66 -19.50
C GLY A 52 1.88 13.68 -18.94
N GLY A 53 1.43 12.47 -18.59
CA GLY A 53 2.20 11.50 -17.84
C GLY A 53 2.31 11.99 -16.40
N ARG A 54 1.88 11.16 -15.44
CA ARG A 54 2.38 11.35 -14.08
C ARG A 54 3.86 11.02 -14.15
N GLU A 55 4.70 12.04 -14.12
CA GLU A 55 6.13 11.85 -14.03
C GLU A 55 6.46 11.21 -12.67
N THR A 56 6.34 9.89 -12.58
CA THR A 56 7.01 9.10 -11.54
C THR A 56 8.54 9.22 -11.66
N SER A 57 9.02 9.86 -12.74
CA SER A 57 10.38 10.29 -12.99
C SER A 57 10.80 11.54 -12.19
N SER A 58 9.87 12.38 -11.74
CA SER A 58 10.20 13.52 -10.86
C SER A 58 10.36 13.08 -9.39
N TYR A 59 9.76 11.95 -9.03
CA TYR A 59 10.11 11.17 -7.84
C TYR A 59 11.36 10.31 -8.13
N GLN A 60 12.51 10.98 -8.32
CA GLN A 60 13.86 10.36 -8.31
C GLN A 60 14.23 9.85 -6.90
N TYR A 61 13.33 9.15 -6.23
CA TYR A 61 13.65 8.43 -5.00
C TYR A 61 13.84 6.93 -5.27
N VAL A 62 13.42 6.44 -6.44
CA VAL A 62 13.81 5.15 -7.02
C VAL A 62 13.58 5.25 -8.53
N SER A 63 14.64 5.49 -9.31
CA SER A 63 14.60 5.28 -10.75
C SER A 63 15.93 4.71 -11.21
N VAL A 64 15.91 3.45 -11.65
CA VAL A 64 16.93 2.95 -12.59
C VAL A 64 16.73 3.75 -13.88
N GLN A 65 17.64 4.66 -14.18
CA GLN A 65 17.66 5.30 -15.49
C GLN A 65 18.08 4.25 -16.53
N ASP A 66 17.20 3.94 -17.48
CA ASP A 66 17.56 3.20 -18.69
C ASP A 66 18.45 4.10 -19.56
N GLY A 67 19.76 4.01 -19.35
CA GLY A 67 20.72 4.92 -19.96
C GLY A 67 22.17 4.47 -19.92
N GLY A 68 22.48 3.20 -20.21
CA GLY A 68 23.81 2.77 -20.67
C GLY A 68 25.04 3.12 -19.81
N GLY A 69 24.88 3.34 -18.51
CA GLY A 69 25.95 3.58 -17.53
C GLY A 69 25.77 2.69 -16.31
N GLU A 70 26.84 2.46 -15.55
CA GLU A 70 26.87 1.58 -14.37
C GLU A 70 25.67 1.80 -13.43
N TYR A 71 25.03 0.69 -13.03
CA TYR A 71 23.88 0.67 -12.13
C TYR A 71 24.30 1.07 -10.70
N GLU A 72 24.02 2.30 -10.27
CA GLU A 72 23.96 2.62 -8.84
C GLU A 72 22.53 2.35 -8.36
N ALA A 73 22.35 1.24 -7.64
CA ALA A 73 21.08 0.91 -7.00
C ALA A 73 20.93 1.79 -5.76
N ASP A 74 20.28 2.94 -5.88
CA ASP A 74 19.91 3.77 -4.73
C ASP A 74 18.66 3.20 -4.05
N ASP A 75 18.82 2.61 -2.85
CA ASP A 75 17.69 2.18 -2.01
C ASP A 75 17.45 3.16 -0.85
N VAL A 76 16.18 3.47 -0.64
CA VAL A 76 15.65 4.36 0.37
C VAL A 76 15.23 3.50 1.56
N SER A 77 16.19 2.92 2.28
CA SER A 77 15.90 2.15 3.52
C SER A 77 15.53 3.08 4.68
N LYS A 78 14.40 2.84 5.37
CA LYS A 78 13.85 3.74 6.41
C LYS A 78 13.33 2.99 7.63
N VAL A 79 13.15 3.74 8.71
CA VAL A 79 12.53 3.26 9.95
C VAL A 79 11.33 4.16 10.25
N GLY A 80 10.22 3.55 10.70
CA GLY A 80 9.01 4.30 11.05
C GLY A 80 9.27 5.40 12.08
N ALA A 81 8.75 6.60 11.83
CA ALA A 81 8.89 7.74 12.72
C ALA A 81 7.71 7.87 13.67
N ILE A 82 7.98 7.84 14.98
CA ILE A 82 6.94 7.89 16.01
C ILE A 82 6.68 9.31 16.51
N ASP A 83 7.66 10.21 16.42
CA ASP A 83 7.51 11.58 16.91
C ASP A 83 8.37 12.61 16.15
N PRO A 84 8.08 13.92 16.34
CA PRO A 84 8.85 15.00 15.74
C PRO A 84 10.35 15.01 16.05
N VAL A 85 10.76 14.60 17.26
CA VAL A 85 12.18 14.56 17.65
C VAL A 85 12.89 13.50 16.83
N GLN A 86 12.37 12.27 16.80
CA GLN A 86 12.94 11.18 16.00
C GLN A 86 13.00 11.57 14.51
N MET A 87 11.91 12.12 13.96
CA MET A 87 11.86 12.60 12.57
C MET A 87 13.00 13.58 12.26
N THR A 88 13.30 14.52 13.17
CA THR A 88 14.37 15.50 12.93
C THR A 88 15.77 14.89 12.94
N GLN A 89 15.97 13.77 13.65
CA GLN A 89 17.22 13.04 13.66
C GLN A 89 17.36 12.11 12.44
N GLN A 90 16.23 11.68 11.88
CA GLN A 90 16.19 10.90 10.64
C GLN A 90 16.46 11.77 9.42
N ALA A 91 15.94 13.00 9.37
CA ALA A 91 16.01 13.87 8.19
C ALA A 91 17.38 14.01 7.51
N PRO A 92 18.53 14.11 8.22
CA PRO A 92 19.85 14.18 7.57
C PRO A 92 20.26 12.90 6.83
N ASN A 93 19.75 11.73 7.23
CA ASN A 93 20.20 10.42 6.77
C ASN A 93 19.11 9.62 6.04
N GLN A 94 17.87 10.13 6.03
CA GLN A 94 16.71 9.46 5.47
C GLN A 94 15.93 10.39 4.56
N GLU A 95 15.69 9.94 3.34
CA GLU A 95 15.04 10.74 2.29
C GLU A 95 13.52 10.70 2.35
N VAL A 96 12.94 9.67 2.98
CA VAL A 96 11.49 9.45 3.10
C VAL A 96 11.16 9.14 4.55
N LEU A 97 9.99 9.58 5.00
CA LEU A 97 9.46 9.29 6.32
C LEU A 97 8.35 8.25 6.21
N TYR A 98 8.45 7.15 6.96
CA TYR A 98 7.37 6.16 7.05
C TYR A 98 6.57 6.34 8.33
N ILE A 99 5.24 6.29 8.23
CA ILE A 99 4.31 6.30 9.36
C ILE A 99 3.53 4.98 9.36
N SER A 100 3.75 4.18 10.40
CA SER A 100 3.21 2.83 10.56
C SER A 100 1.87 2.84 11.30
N GLY A 101 0.88 2.06 10.81
CA GLY A 101 -0.38 1.78 11.50
C GLY A 101 -0.13 1.09 12.85
N TRP A 102 0.67 0.03 12.85
CA TRP A 102 1.13 -0.70 14.05
C TRP A 102 1.63 0.24 15.16
N ALA A 103 2.54 1.17 14.82
CA ALA A 103 3.10 2.11 15.80
C ALA A 103 2.05 3.10 16.29
N CYS A 104 1.15 3.56 15.41
CA CYS A 104 0.06 4.46 15.78
C CYS A 104 -0.94 3.77 16.74
N SER A 105 -1.27 2.51 16.50
CA SER A 105 -2.12 1.67 17.36
C SER A 105 -1.61 1.61 18.80
N SER A 106 -0.28 1.57 18.95
CA SER A 106 0.38 1.40 20.25
C SER A 106 0.68 2.72 20.97
N LEU A 107 0.73 3.85 20.26
CA LEU A 107 1.32 5.09 20.80
C LEU A 107 0.43 6.34 20.66
N LEU A 108 -0.41 6.42 19.61
CA LEU A 108 -0.88 7.71 19.08
C LEU A 108 -2.33 7.69 18.57
N THR A 109 -3.15 6.76 19.07
CA THR A 109 -4.57 6.73 18.72
C THR A 109 -5.27 8.02 19.16
N THR A 110 -6.26 8.47 18.38
CA THR A 110 -6.97 9.73 18.68
C THR A 110 -7.83 9.67 19.93
N THR A 111 -8.14 8.47 20.40
CA THR A 111 -8.89 8.20 21.64
C THR A 111 -7.98 7.95 22.83
N HIS A 112 -6.66 7.88 22.62
CA HIS A 112 -5.67 7.47 23.61
C HIS A 112 -5.81 6.04 24.14
N GLU A 113 -6.68 5.23 23.52
CA GLU A 113 -6.77 3.80 23.79
C GLU A 113 -5.72 3.07 22.96
N VAL A 114 -4.95 2.17 23.57
CA VAL A 114 -3.90 1.42 22.87
C VAL A 114 -4.40 0.02 22.55
N SER A 115 -4.11 -0.47 21.34
CA SER A 115 -4.49 -1.82 20.91
C SER A 115 -3.36 -2.46 20.11
N PRO A 116 -3.32 -3.81 20.03
CA PRO A 116 -2.55 -4.50 18.99
C PRO A 116 -2.94 -4.01 17.60
N ASP A 117 -2.11 -4.28 16.61
CA ASP A 117 -2.30 -3.84 15.23
C ASP A 117 -3.48 -4.56 14.55
N MET A 118 -4.69 -4.06 14.82
CA MET A 118 -5.96 -4.60 14.32
C MET A 118 -6.65 -3.63 13.34
N GLY A 119 -6.10 -2.43 13.15
CA GLY A 119 -6.75 -1.36 12.38
C GLY A 119 -8.08 -0.90 12.98
N ASP A 120 -8.29 -1.09 14.29
CA ASP A 120 -9.55 -0.82 15.00
C ASP A 120 -9.61 0.59 15.63
N TYR A 121 -8.50 1.33 15.57
CA TYR A 121 -8.46 2.73 15.96
C TYR A 121 -9.27 3.61 15.00
N PRO A 122 -9.72 4.81 15.44
CA PRO A 122 -10.40 5.74 14.55
C PRO A 122 -9.55 6.06 13.32
N TYR A 123 -10.16 6.02 12.13
CA TYR A 123 -9.45 6.12 10.83
C TYR A 123 -8.62 7.40 10.66
N ASN A 124 -8.89 8.45 11.44
CA ASN A 124 -8.13 9.69 11.43
C ASN A 124 -6.81 9.62 12.23
N THR A 125 -6.52 8.49 12.88
CA THR A 125 -5.30 8.25 13.67
C THR A 125 -4.02 8.44 12.83
N VAL A 126 -3.85 7.66 11.77
CA VAL A 126 -2.66 7.77 10.90
C VAL A 126 -2.61 9.13 10.17
N PRO A 127 -3.70 9.66 9.59
CA PRO A 127 -3.72 11.02 9.02
C PRO A 127 -3.34 12.13 10.00
N ASN A 128 -3.76 12.05 11.27
CA ASN A 128 -3.39 13.02 12.28
C ASN A 128 -1.89 12.95 12.61
N GLN A 129 -1.31 11.75 12.61
CA GLN A 129 0.13 11.58 12.77
C GLN A 129 0.90 12.15 11.56
N VAL A 130 0.42 11.93 10.33
CA VAL A 130 0.95 12.59 9.12
C VAL A 130 0.95 14.10 9.31
N GLN A 131 -0.17 14.68 9.70
CA GLN A 131 -0.29 16.13 9.92
C GLN A 131 0.69 16.61 11.00
N ARG A 132 0.81 15.88 12.11
CA ARG A 132 1.72 16.20 13.21
C ARG A 132 3.18 16.24 12.75
N LEU A 133 3.65 15.22 12.02
CA LEU A 133 5.02 15.17 11.53
C LEU A 133 5.26 16.19 10.42
N PHE A 134 4.31 16.38 9.50
CA PHE A 134 4.42 17.40 8.46
C PHE A 134 4.52 18.82 9.02
N LYS A 135 3.73 19.17 10.05
CA LYS A 135 3.84 20.46 10.75
C LYS A 135 5.20 20.65 11.42
N ALA A 136 5.78 19.57 11.97
CA ALA A 136 7.12 19.60 12.52
C ALA A 136 8.19 19.79 11.43
N GLN A 137 8.09 19.11 10.28
CA GLN A 137 8.97 19.33 9.13
C GLN A 137 8.96 20.79 8.69
N GLN A 138 7.77 21.38 8.50
CA GLN A 138 7.61 22.79 8.14
C GLN A 138 8.25 23.75 9.16
N LEU A 139 8.13 23.46 10.46
CA LEU A 139 8.76 24.27 11.50
C LEU A 139 10.29 24.21 11.41
N HIS A 140 10.84 23.00 11.27
CA HIS A 140 12.27 22.79 11.24
C HIS A 140 12.91 23.31 9.95
N ASP A 141 12.21 23.22 8.81
CA ASP A 141 12.62 23.83 7.56
C ASP A 141 12.68 25.37 7.69
N ARG A 142 11.62 26.03 8.19
CA ARG A 142 11.64 27.48 8.43
C ARG A 142 12.78 27.90 9.36
N LYS A 143 13.03 27.13 10.42
CA LYS A 143 14.14 27.37 11.36
C LYS A 143 15.50 27.24 10.65
N ASN A 144 15.68 26.18 9.86
CA ASN A 144 16.89 25.92 9.10
C ASN A 144 17.14 27.05 8.09
N TRP A 145 16.12 27.47 7.36
CA TRP A 145 16.18 28.58 6.41
C TRP A 145 16.52 29.91 7.10
N ASP A 146 15.88 30.24 8.23
CA ASP A 146 16.18 31.46 9.00
C ASP A 146 17.61 31.47 9.57
N ALA A 147 18.13 30.33 10.00
CA ALA A 147 19.51 30.22 10.43
C ALA A 147 20.47 30.42 9.25
N ARG A 148 20.20 29.77 8.10
CA ARG A 148 21.07 29.83 6.92
C ARG A 148 21.07 31.18 6.22
N ARG A 149 19.95 31.91 6.18
CA ARG A 149 19.92 33.26 5.57
C ARG A 149 20.79 34.28 6.32
N LYS A 150 21.10 34.01 7.60
CA LYS A 150 21.95 34.85 8.45
C LYS A 150 23.44 34.53 8.32
N MET A 151 23.79 33.43 7.66
CA MET A 151 25.17 32.98 7.46
C MET A 151 25.81 33.65 6.24
N THR A 152 27.13 33.86 6.31
CA THR A 152 27.93 34.26 5.15
C THR A 152 27.95 33.16 4.08
N PRO A 153 28.30 33.48 2.82
CA PRO A 153 28.48 32.46 1.78
C PRO A 153 29.48 31.36 2.19
N GLU A 154 30.56 31.70 2.89
CA GLU A 154 31.59 30.75 3.36
C GLU A 154 31.03 29.80 4.42
N GLU A 155 30.29 30.33 5.40
CA GLU A 155 29.64 29.54 6.45
C GLU A 155 28.56 28.60 5.89
N ARG A 156 27.80 29.06 4.88
CA ARG A 156 26.82 28.21 4.19
C ARG A 156 27.47 27.07 3.44
N LYS A 157 28.68 27.26 2.91
CA LYS A 157 29.45 26.23 2.21
C LYS A 157 30.01 25.18 3.16
N SER A 158 30.41 25.56 4.38
CA SER A 158 30.91 24.63 5.39
C SER A 158 29.83 23.98 6.25
N THR A 159 28.60 24.51 6.23
CA THR A 159 27.47 23.98 7.01
C THR A 159 26.58 23.10 6.11
N PRO A 160 26.47 21.78 6.36
CA PRO A 160 25.59 20.89 5.59
C PRO A 160 24.14 21.39 5.57
N TYR A 161 23.48 21.26 4.41
CA TYR A 161 22.05 21.52 4.32
C TYR A 161 21.28 20.26 4.70
N VAL A 162 20.42 20.38 5.71
CA VAL A 162 19.46 19.33 6.06
C VAL A 162 18.13 19.67 5.41
N ASP A 163 17.67 18.77 4.54
CA ASP A 163 16.31 18.81 4.02
C ASP A 163 15.36 18.19 5.05
N PHE A 164 14.52 19.02 5.66
CA PHE A 164 13.49 18.56 6.60
C PHE A 164 12.19 18.18 5.91
N MET A 165 11.96 18.59 4.67
CA MET A 165 10.71 18.38 3.93
C MET A 165 10.71 17.02 3.23
N ARG A 166 11.01 15.96 4.00
CA ARG A 166 11.03 14.58 3.51
C ARG A 166 9.62 14.11 3.16
N PRO A 167 9.37 13.54 1.96
CA PRO A 167 8.09 12.93 1.62
C PRO A 167 7.64 11.91 2.66
N ILE A 168 6.34 11.84 2.93
CA ILE A 168 5.76 10.93 3.91
C ILE A 168 5.01 9.81 3.20
N ILE A 169 5.35 8.56 3.50
CA ILE A 169 4.56 7.37 3.18
C ILE A 169 3.84 6.97 4.47
N ALA A 170 2.53 6.82 4.39
CA ALA A 170 1.70 6.50 5.55
C ALA A 170 0.85 5.26 5.30
N ASP A 171 0.65 4.49 6.36
CA ASP A 171 -0.21 3.32 6.35
C ASP A 171 -1.67 3.71 6.07
N GLY A 172 -2.31 2.97 5.16
CA GLY A 172 -3.71 3.14 4.80
C GLY A 172 -4.62 2.05 5.36
N ASP A 173 -4.06 1.10 6.13
CA ASP A 173 -4.73 -0.11 6.58
C ASP A 173 -5.46 -0.78 5.41
N THR A 174 -6.74 -1.13 5.60
CA THR A 174 -7.62 -1.68 4.55
C THR A 174 -8.64 -0.64 4.04
N GLY A 175 -8.53 0.62 4.47
CA GLY A 175 -9.57 1.65 4.27
C GLY A 175 -9.57 2.33 2.89
N LEU A 176 -8.53 2.11 2.08
CA LEU A 176 -8.36 2.79 0.79
C LEU A 176 -9.08 2.04 -0.35
N VAL A 177 -10.36 2.33 -0.56
CA VAL A 177 -11.18 1.67 -1.60
C VAL A 177 -11.12 2.37 -2.96
N ALA A 178 -11.11 3.71 -2.99
CA ALA A 178 -11.17 4.52 -4.21
C ALA A 178 -10.14 5.67 -4.21
N ALA A 179 -8.94 5.40 -3.69
CA ALA A 179 -7.91 6.41 -3.42
C ALA A 179 -7.57 7.26 -4.64
N ARG A 180 -7.40 6.62 -5.82
CA ARG A 180 -7.05 7.33 -7.05
C ARG A 180 -8.10 8.35 -7.46
N PHE A 181 -9.38 7.96 -7.45
CA PHE A 181 -10.49 8.86 -7.78
C PHE A 181 -10.54 10.06 -6.82
N GLN A 182 -10.37 9.82 -5.51
CA GLN A 182 -10.32 10.90 -4.52
C GLN A 182 -9.17 11.88 -4.79
N TRP A 183 -7.99 11.38 -5.17
CA TRP A 183 -6.85 12.22 -5.50
C TRP A 183 -7.01 12.97 -6.83
N ASP A 184 -7.67 12.36 -7.82
CA ASP A 184 -8.05 13.04 -9.06
C ASP A 184 -8.98 14.22 -8.78
N MET A 185 -10.01 14.02 -7.94
CA MET A 185 -10.90 15.10 -7.49
C MET A 185 -10.16 16.22 -6.76
N MET A 186 -9.09 15.89 -6.03
CA MET A 186 -8.29 16.85 -5.28
C MET A 186 -7.18 17.50 -6.12
N GLY A 187 -6.95 17.04 -7.36
CA GLY A 187 -5.80 17.45 -8.18
C GLY A 187 -4.45 17.08 -7.56
N SER A 188 -4.36 15.93 -6.88
CA SER A 188 -3.16 15.47 -6.18
C SER A 188 -2.48 14.30 -6.89
N GLU A 189 -1.15 14.30 -6.90
CA GLU A 189 -0.30 13.28 -7.50
C GLU A 189 0.26 12.27 -6.49
N ASN A 190 -0.48 12.04 -5.40
CA ASN A 190 -0.10 11.06 -4.39
C ASN A 190 0.19 9.67 -5.02
N LEU A 191 1.22 9.02 -4.48
CA LEU A 191 1.61 7.65 -4.83
C LEU A 191 0.72 6.65 -4.10
N LEU A 192 0.24 5.64 -4.83
CA LEU A 192 -0.50 4.50 -4.28
C LEU A 192 0.42 3.28 -4.20
N ILE A 193 0.56 2.73 -2.99
CA ILE A 193 1.26 1.46 -2.76
C ILE A 193 0.20 0.41 -2.47
N ALA A 194 0.10 -0.62 -3.32
CA ALA A 194 -0.79 -1.74 -3.08
C ALA A 194 -0.05 -2.87 -2.37
N ARG A 195 -0.52 -3.20 -1.16
CA ARG A 195 -0.02 -4.32 -0.36
C ARG A 195 -0.85 -5.58 -0.59
N THR A 196 -0.20 -6.74 -0.61
CA THR A 196 -0.88 -8.04 -0.53
C THR A 196 -0.27 -8.92 0.56
N ASP A 197 -1.15 -9.51 1.38
CA ASP A 197 -0.81 -10.46 2.45
C ASP A 197 -1.04 -11.92 2.03
N SER A 198 -1.25 -12.19 0.74
CA SER A 198 -1.58 -13.52 0.22
C SER A 198 -0.44 -14.55 0.34
N GLU A 199 0.76 -14.14 0.77
CA GLU A 199 1.84 -15.09 1.09
C GLU A 199 1.51 -15.93 2.32
N SER A 200 0.81 -15.34 3.30
CA SER A 200 0.50 -16.00 4.58
C SER A 200 -0.99 -16.01 4.93
N GLY A 201 -1.83 -15.18 4.28
CA GLY A 201 -3.27 -15.11 4.49
C GLY A 201 -3.99 -16.39 4.10
N LYS A 202 -4.54 -17.12 5.09
CA LYS A 202 -5.14 -18.46 4.91
C LYS A 202 -6.65 -18.48 4.69
N LEU A 203 -7.29 -17.32 4.76
CA LEU A 203 -8.74 -17.20 4.66
C LEU A 203 -9.10 -16.13 3.62
N LEU A 204 -10.24 -16.34 2.97
CA LEU A 204 -10.81 -15.43 1.97
C LEU A 204 -12.27 -15.15 2.33
N SER A 205 -12.67 -13.87 2.24
CA SER A 205 -14.00 -13.44 2.64
C SER A 205 -15.13 -13.91 1.70
N SER A 206 -14.83 -14.09 0.41
CA SER A 206 -15.81 -14.44 -0.60
C SER A 206 -15.18 -15.17 -1.78
N ALA A 207 -15.87 -16.17 -2.31
CA ALA A 207 -15.52 -16.90 -3.53
C ALA A 207 -16.07 -16.23 -4.82
N ILE A 208 -16.55 -14.98 -4.75
CA ILE A 208 -17.20 -14.32 -5.88
C ILE A 208 -16.23 -14.00 -7.03
N ASP A 209 -14.95 -13.77 -6.75
CA ASP A 209 -13.96 -13.46 -7.76
C ASP A 209 -13.35 -14.74 -8.34
N VAL A 210 -13.59 -14.96 -9.63
CA VAL A 210 -13.06 -16.11 -10.37
C VAL A 210 -11.53 -16.18 -10.37
N ARG A 211 -10.85 -15.05 -10.16
CA ARG A 211 -9.39 -15.00 -10.09
C ARG A 211 -8.87 -15.62 -8.79
N ASP A 212 -9.69 -15.78 -7.76
CA ASP A 212 -9.26 -16.43 -6.52
C ASP A 212 -9.47 -17.95 -6.55
N HIS A 213 -10.31 -18.47 -7.47
CA HIS A 213 -10.77 -19.86 -7.47
C HIS A 213 -9.65 -20.90 -7.47
N GLU A 214 -8.53 -20.65 -8.18
CA GLU A 214 -7.40 -21.57 -8.24
C GLU A 214 -6.69 -21.77 -6.87
N PHE A 215 -6.93 -20.87 -5.92
CA PHE A 215 -6.35 -20.91 -4.57
C PHE A 215 -7.38 -21.24 -3.49
N ILE A 216 -8.66 -21.34 -3.80
CA ILE A 216 -9.66 -21.73 -2.80
C ILE A 216 -9.53 -23.23 -2.53
N LEU A 217 -9.55 -23.58 -1.25
CA LEU A 217 -9.42 -24.95 -0.78
C LEU A 217 -10.80 -25.52 -0.46
N GLY A 218 -11.00 -26.78 -0.87
CA GLY A 218 -12.20 -27.56 -0.62
C GLY A 218 -11.87 -28.97 -0.15
N VAL A 219 -12.90 -29.69 0.28
CA VAL A 219 -12.84 -31.11 0.60
C VAL A 219 -13.27 -31.95 -0.60
N THR A 220 -12.80 -33.19 -0.67
CA THR A 220 -13.14 -34.16 -1.74
C THR A 220 -14.08 -35.28 -1.28
N GLU A 221 -14.61 -35.16 -0.06
CA GLU A 221 -15.49 -36.14 0.57
C GLU A 221 -16.84 -35.52 0.92
N GLU A 222 -17.89 -36.35 0.93
CA GLU A 222 -19.21 -35.95 1.39
C GLU A 222 -19.24 -36.01 2.92
N THR A 223 -19.17 -34.83 3.56
CA THR A 223 -19.22 -34.66 5.02
C THR A 223 -20.14 -33.49 5.37
N GLU A 224 -20.58 -33.43 6.62
CA GLU A 224 -21.42 -32.34 7.10
C GLU A 224 -20.65 -31.00 7.05
N PRO A 225 -21.30 -29.90 6.66
CA PRO A 225 -20.68 -28.57 6.67
C PRO A 225 -20.16 -28.17 8.05
N LEU A 226 -18.92 -27.68 8.10
CA LEU A 226 -18.22 -27.34 9.34
C LEU A 226 -18.95 -26.23 10.10
N ALA A 227 -19.25 -25.11 9.43
CA ALA A 227 -19.88 -23.95 10.05
C ALA A 227 -21.23 -24.29 10.71
N GLU A 228 -22.09 -25.04 10.02
CA GLU A 228 -23.39 -25.48 10.51
C GLU A 228 -23.24 -26.42 11.72
N THR A 229 -22.24 -27.29 11.71
CA THR A 229 -21.91 -28.19 12.82
C THR A 229 -21.46 -27.40 14.05
N LEU A 230 -20.55 -26.43 13.90
CA LEU A 230 -20.09 -25.57 15.00
C LEU A 230 -21.24 -24.74 15.58
N GLN A 231 -22.13 -24.21 14.74
CA GLN A 231 -23.32 -23.48 15.17
C GLN A 231 -24.34 -24.37 15.89
N ALA A 232 -24.42 -25.66 15.55
CA ALA A 232 -25.26 -26.62 16.27
C ALA A 232 -24.69 -26.89 17.66
N MET A 233 -23.38 -27.13 17.77
CA MET A 233 -22.69 -27.32 19.05
C MET A 233 -22.90 -26.11 19.99
N GLU A 234 -22.77 -24.89 19.48
CA GLU A 234 -23.01 -23.67 20.24
C GLU A 234 -24.47 -23.56 20.72
N ARG A 235 -25.44 -23.90 19.86
CA ARG A 235 -26.87 -23.92 20.21
C ARG A 235 -27.21 -24.97 21.28
N GLU A 236 -26.49 -26.10 21.29
CA GLU A 236 -26.63 -27.17 22.27
C GLU A 236 -25.91 -26.88 23.60
N GLY A 237 -25.16 -25.78 23.67
CA GLY A 237 -24.49 -25.32 24.89
C GLY A 237 -23.10 -25.92 25.12
N ALA A 238 -22.42 -26.40 24.06
CA ALA A 238 -21.03 -26.82 24.13
C ALA A 238 -20.12 -25.67 24.59
N ALA A 239 -19.08 -26.00 25.36
CA ALA A 239 -18.12 -24.99 25.82
C ALA A 239 -17.23 -24.51 24.66
N PRO A 240 -16.76 -23.24 24.66
CA PRO A 240 -15.90 -22.72 23.59
C PRO A 240 -14.66 -23.59 23.31
N ALA A 241 -14.01 -24.12 24.36
CA ALA A 241 -12.86 -24.99 24.21
C ALA A 241 -13.18 -26.34 23.53
N GLU A 242 -14.41 -26.83 23.65
CA GLU A 242 -14.86 -28.06 22.98
C GLU A 242 -15.11 -27.78 21.49
N ILE A 243 -15.68 -26.62 21.17
CA ILE A 243 -15.89 -26.14 19.79
C ILE A 243 -14.52 -25.97 19.09
N ASP A 244 -13.57 -25.28 19.73
CA ASP A 244 -12.22 -25.06 19.19
C ASP A 244 -11.48 -26.39 18.97
N ALA A 245 -11.62 -27.34 19.91
CA ALA A 245 -11.01 -28.66 19.79
C ALA A 245 -11.61 -29.47 18.64
N TYR A 246 -12.94 -29.38 18.46
CA TYR A 246 -13.63 -30.02 17.34
C TYR A 246 -13.21 -29.41 15.99
N GLU A 247 -13.20 -28.08 15.87
CA GLU A 247 -12.75 -27.40 14.65
C GLU A 247 -11.32 -27.80 14.29
N LEU A 248 -10.41 -27.80 15.27
CA LEU A 248 -9.03 -28.19 15.08
C LEU A 248 -8.88 -29.66 14.63
N ASP A 249 -9.67 -30.57 15.19
CA ASP A 249 -9.67 -31.99 14.81
C ASP A 249 -10.25 -32.19 13.41
N TRP A 250 -11.33 -31.47 13.08
CA TRP A 250 -11.96 -31.51 11.77
C TRP A 250 -10.99 -31.07 10.69
N VAL A 251 -10.34 -29.91 10.86
CA VAL A 251 -9.38 -29.36 9.87
C VAL A 251 -8.14 -30.26 9.71
N LYS A 252 -7.74 -30.99 10.77
CA LYS A 252 -6.64 -31.96 10.68
C LYS A 252 -7.03 -33.25 9.98
N SER A 253 -8.28 -33.68 10.15
CA SER A 253 -8.79 -34.96 9.64
C SER A 253 -9.21 -34.86 8.17
N HIS A 254 -9.67 -33.69 7.72
CA HIS A 254 -10.13 -33.47 6.35
C HIS A 254 -9.03 -32.80 5.51
N LYS A 255 -8.58 -33.48 4.47
CA LYS A 255 -7.53 -32.94 3.60
C LYS A 255 -8.12 -31.88 2.67
N LEU A 256 -7.71 -30.63 2.89
CA LEU A 256 -8.08 -29.51 2.04
C LEU A 256 -7.18 -29.43 0.80
N VAL A 257 -7.77 -29.35 -0.39
CA VAL A 257 -7.07 -29.27 -1.68
C VAL A 257 -7.75 -28.27 -2.61
N THR A 258 -7.00 -27.70 -3.56
CA THR A 258 -7.62 -26.91 -4.64
C THR A 258 -8.40 -27.81 -5.59
N PHE A 259 -9.31 -27.23 -6.37
CA PHE A 259 -10.06 -27.99 -7.38
C PHE A 259 -9.12 -28.67 -8.40
N ASP A 260 -8.08 -27.97 -8.86
CA ASP A 260 -7.10 -28.51 -9.80
C ASP A 260 -6.30 -29.68 -9.19
N GLU A 261 -5.98 -29.61 -7.90
CA GLU A 261 -5.34 -30.71 -7.18
C GLU A 261 -6.28 -31.92 -7.04
N ALA A 262 -7.56 -31.68 -6.77
CA ALA A 262 -8.57 -32.73 -6.75
C ALA A 262 -8.64 -33.43 -8.11
N LEU A 263 -8.76 -32.66 -9.20
CA LEU A 263 -8.77 -33.18 -10.56
C LEU A 263 -7.48 -33.93 -10.94
N ALA A 264 -6.31 -33.44 -10.53
CA ALA A 264 -5.04 -34.08 -10.85
C ALA A 264 -4.80 -35.39 -10.07
N ASN A 265 -5.26 -35.46 -8.82
CA ASN A 265 -5.20 -36.69 -8.01
C ASN A 265 -6.17 -37.74 -8.56
N ASP A 266 -7.31 -37.29 -9.09
CA ASP A 266 -8.31 -38.10 -9.74
C ASP A 266 -8.14 -38.08 -11.28
N TYR A 267 -7.18 -38.84 -11.80
CA TYR A 267 -7.16 -39.25 -13.22
C TYR A 267 -8.37 -40.17 -13.52
N THR A 268 -9.59 -39.64 -13.44
CA THR A 268 -10.80 -40.46 -13.31
C THR A 268 -11.75 -40.31 -14.50
N LYS A 269 -12.52 -41.37 -14.71
CA LYS A 269 -13.66 -41.43 -15.65
C LYS A 269 -14.98 -41.04 -14.97
N THR A 270 -14.92 -40.62 -13.71
CA THR A 270 -16.06 -40.30 -12.83
C THR A 270 -16.00 -38.83 -12.43
N PRO A 271 -17.13 -38.18 -12.10
CA PRO A 271 -17.12 -36.81 -11.61
C PRO A 271 -16.30 -36.66 -10.33
N VAL A 272 -15.44 -35.65 -10.28
CA VAL A 272 -14.70 -35.25 -9.08
C VAL A 272 -15.69 -34.62 -8.10
N VAL A 273 -15.79 -35.18 -6.90
CA VAL A 273 -16.52 -34.56 -5.79
C VAL A 273 -15.58 -33.54 -5.15
N TRP A 274 -15.99 -32.28 -5.13
CA TRP A 274 -15.21 -31.22 -4.50
C TRP A 274 -16.13 -30.08 -4.03
N SER A 275 -15.93 -29.61 -2.79
CA SER A 275 -16.70 -28.49 -2.23
C SER A 275 -15.84 -27.58 -1.36
N TRP A 276 -15.80 -26.30 -1.71
CA TRP A 276 -15.23 -25.23 -0.89
C TRP A 276 -16.19 -24.69 0.19
N ASP A 277 -17.46 -25.11 0.17
CA ASP A 277 -18.50 -24.57 1.07
C ASP A 277 -18.55 -25.33 2.39
N ILE A 278 -18.25 -26.62 2.34
CA ILE A 278 -18.18 -27.52 3.49
C ILE A 278 -17.13 -27.06 4.52
N PRO A 279 -15.87 -26.73 4.15
CA PRO A 279 -14.86 -26.34 5.13
C PRO A 279 -14.96 -24.89 5.61
N ARG A 280 -16.00 -24.12 5.27
CA ARG A 280 -16.04 -22.69 5.67
C ARG A 280 -15.95 -22.54 7.20
N THR A 281 -15.26 -21.49 7.64
CA THR A 281 -15.21 -21.15 9.06
C THR A 281 -16.60 -20.75 9.57
N ARG A 282 -16.76 -20.67 10.89
CA ARG A 282 -18.04 -20.24 11.50
C ARG A 282 -18.53 -18.88 10.99
N GLU A 283 -17.61 -17.96 10.68
CA GLU A 283 -17.88 -16.63 10.14
C GLU A 283 -18.23 -16.66 8.63
N GLY A 284 -18.06 -17.81 7.97
CA GLY A 284 -18.33 -18.02 6.55
C GLY A 284 -17.12 -17.80 5.64
N TYR A 285 -15.89 -17.73 6.19
CA TYR A 285 -14.69 -17.56 5.38
C TYR A 285 -14.28 -18.84 4.68
N TYR A 286 -13.79 -18.70 3.44
CA TYR A 286 -13.24 -19.80 2.66
C TYR A 286 -11.78 -20.03 3.02
N HIS A 287 -11.34 -21.30 3.05
CA HIS A 287 -9.93 -21.61 3.18
C HIS A 287 -9.19 -21.26 1.90
N TYR A 288 -8.03 -20.61 2.05
CA TYR A 288 -7.23 -20.08 0.95
C TYR A 288 -5.82 -20.65 0.98
N LYS A 289 -5.34 -21.07 -0.18
CA LYS A 289 -3.98 -21.59 -0.40
C LYS A 289 -3.01 -20.43 -0.51
N ALA A 290 -2.56 -19.95 0.64
CA ALA A 290 -1.55 -18.92 0.76
C ALA A 290 -0.21 -19.35 0.14
N GLY A 291 0.60 -18.35 -0.26
CA GLY A 291 1.98 -18.54 -0.67
C GLY A 291 2.39 -17.59 -1.79
N PHE A 292 3.66 -17.68 -2.20
CA PHE A 292 4.22 -16.87 -3.29
C PHE A 292 3.41 -16.92 -4.59
N PRO A 293 2.87 -18.08 -5.06
CA PRO A 293 2.03 -18.08 -6.26
C PRO A 293 0.79 -17.18 -6.14
N ALA A 294 0.09 -17.24 -5.01
CA ALA A 294 -1.08 -16.41 -4.73
C ALA A 294 -0.70 -14.93 -4.62
N ALA A 295 0.37 -14.62 -3.87
CA ALA A 295 0.87 -13.26 -3.69
C ALA A 295 1.33 -12.63 -5.02
N THR A 296 2.11 -13.37 -5.82
CA THR A 296 2.56 -12.91 -7.14
C THR A 296 1.38 -12.67 -8.09
N LYS A 297 0.36 -13.55 -8.08
CA LYS A 297 -0.84 -13.33 -8.89
C LYS A 297 -1.56 -12.04 -8.49
N ARG A 298 -1.84 -11.84 -7.19
CA ARG A 298 -2.51 -10.63 -6.71
C ARG A 298 -1.70 -9.36 -6.97
N ALA A 299 -0.38 -9.41 -6.79
CA ALA A 299 0.50 -8.30 -7.13
C ALA A 299 0.39 -7.89 -8.62
N LYS A 300 0.30 -8.87 -9.53
CA LYS A 300 0.06 -8.62 -10.96
C LYS A 300 -1.30 -7.99 -11.23
N GLU A 301 -2.35 -8.44 -10.54
CA GLU A 301 -3.70 -7.86 -10.66
C GLU A 301 -3.75 -6.41 -10.14
N PHE A 302 -2.95 -6.07 -9.13
CA PHE A 302 -2.87 -4.72 -8.57
C PHE A 302 -2.00 -3.76 -9.40
N ALA A 303 -1.04 -4.30 -10.16
CA ALA A 303 -0.03 -3.53 -10.89
C ALA A 303 -0.58 -2.41 -11.80
N PRO A 304 -1.71 -2.56 -12.51
CA PRO A 304 -2.26 -1.47 -13.34
C PRO A 304 -2.82 -0.29 -12.53
N TYR A 305 -3.14 -0.51 -11.26
CA TYR A 305 -3.88 0.44 -10.42
C TYR A 305 -3.01 1.11 -9.36
N ALA A 306 -1.82 0.57 -9.09
CA ALA A 306 -0.89 1.07 -8.08
C ALA A 306 0.44 1.52 -8.68
N ASP A 307 1.04 2.55 -8.07
CA ASP A 307 2.35 3.07 -8.48
C ASP A 307 3.47 2.13 -8.03
N LEU A 308 3.36 1.60 -6.80
CA LEU A 308 4.27 0.60 -6.24
C LEU A 308 3.51 -0.61 -5.69
N LEU A 309 4.20 -1.74 -5.58
CA LEU A 309 3.65 -2.98 -5.03
C LEU A 309 4.44 -3.46 -3.82
N TRP A 310 3.74 -3.87 -2.77
CA TRP A 310 4.31 -4.48 -1.57
C TRP A 310 3.71 -5.88 -1.40
N VAL A 311 4.56 -6.90 -1.32
CA VAL A 311 4.15 -8.24 -0.90
C VAL A 311 4.66 -8.47 0.51
N GLU A 312 3.75 -8.69 1.47
CA GLU A 312 4.17 -9.01 2.82
C GLU A 312 4.74 -10.43 2.88
N THR A 313 5.92 -10.56 3.49
CA THR A 313 6.66 -11.83 3.54
C THR A 313 6.80 -12.32 4.96
N GLY A 314 6.56 -13.61 5.21
CA GLY A 314 6.80 -14.19 6.53
C GLY A 314 8.27 -14.30 6.95
N ASN A 315 9.24 -14.24 6.01
CA ASN A 315 10.67 -14.35 6.30
C ASN A 315 11.54 -13.54 5.32
N PRO A 316 12.67 -12.94 5.77
CA PRO A 316 13.63 -12.26 4.92
C PRO A 316 14.38 -13.22 4.01
N ASN A 317 14.09 -13.18 2.71
CA ASN A 317 14.76 -14.01 1.72
C ASN A 317 14.87 -13.31 0.36
N VAL A 318 16.11 -12.96 -0.01
CA VAL A 318 16.41 -12.23 -1.26
C VAL A 318 15.98 -13.02 -2.48
N GLU A 319 16.26 -14.32 -2.56
CA GLU A 319 15.94 -15.14 -3.73
C GLU A 319 14.43 -15.18 -4.01
N LYS A 320 13.62 -15.34 -2.97
CA LYS A 320 12.16 -15.34 -3.08
C LYS A 320 11.63 -13.96 -3.49
N ALA A 321 12.16 -12.89 -2.91
CA ALA A 321 11.80 -11.52 -3.27
C ALA A 321 12.18 -11.22 -4.73
N ALA A 322 13.40 -11.56 -5.13
CA ALA A 322 13.91 -11.42 -6.49
C ALA A 322 13.08 -12.19 -7.51
N LYS A 323 12.68 -13.43 -7.19
CA LYS A 323 11.80 -14.23 -8.06
C LYS A 323 10.45 -13.54 -8.24
N LEU A 324 9.83 -13.09 -7.15
CA LEU A 324 8.54 -12.40 -7.20
C LEU A 324 8.64 -11.11 -8.02
N ALA A 325 9.67 -10.31 -7.77
CA ALA A 325 9.94 -9.09 -8.49
C ALA A 325 10.13 -9.34 -9.99
N GLY A 326 10.93 -10.34 -10.35
CA GLY A 326 11.13 -10.78 -11.73
C GLY A 326 9.83 -11.23 -12.40
N ASP A 327 9.00 -12.02 -11.71
CA ASP A 327 7.72 -12.50 -12.23
C ASP A 327 6.74 -11.34 -12.49
N VAL A 328 6.68 -10.35 -11.60
CA VAL A 328 5.84 -9.14 -11.76
C VAL A 328 6.37 -8.27 -12.90
N ARG A 329 7.67 -7.96 -12.91
CA ARG A 329 8.30 -7.07 -13.90
C ARG A 329 8.35 -7.67 -15.30
N SER A 330 8.29 -8.99 -15.42
CA SER A 330 8.12 -9.67 -16.72
C SER A 330 6.76 -9.35 -17.36
N ALA A 331 5.72 -9.15 -16.54
CA ALA A 331 4.39 -8.73 -17.01
C ALA A 331 4.24 -7.20 -17.08
N PHE A 332 4.90 -6.48 -16.15
CA PHE A 332 4.85 -5.02 -16.02
C PHE A 332 6.27 -4.44 -15.93
N PRO A 333 6.98 -4.27 -17.06
CA PRO A 333 8.33 -3.72 -17.08
C PRO A 333 8.41 -2.38 -16.34
N GLY A 334 9.42 -2.21 -15.50
CA GLY A 334 9.62 -0.99 -14.72
C GLY A 334 8.73 -0.83 -13.48
N LYS A 335 7.83 -1.78 -13.16
CA LYS A 335 7.02 -1.73 -11.95
C LYS A 335 7.92 -1.72 -10.69
N LYS A 336 7.75 -0.68 -9.86
CA LYS A 336 8.49 -0.48 -8.62
C LYS A 336 7.89 -1.34 -7.49
N LEU A 337 8.75 -1.90 -6.65
CA LEU A 337 8.37 -2.71 -5.51
C LEU A 337 8.79 -2.06 -4.19
N VAL A 338 8.17 -2.51 -3.10
CA VAL A 338 8.47 -2.10 -1.74
C VAL A 338 8.66 -3.35 -0.90
N TYR A 339 9.71 -3.34 -0.07
CA TYR A 339 10.04 -4.44 0.83
C TYR A 339 9.98 -3.99 2.29
N ASN A 340 9.29 -4.77 3.11
CA ASN A 340 9.23 -4.54 4.55
C ASN A 340 10.40 -5.25 5.27
N LEU A 341 11.35 -4.47 5.80
CA LEU A 341 12.41 -4.96 6.67
C LEU A 341 11.87 -5.18 8.09
N SER A 342 11.04 -6.20 8.26
CA SER A 342 10.25 -6.34 9.49
C SER A 342 11.11 -6.50 10.74
N PRO A 343 10.84 -5.73 11.81
CA PRO A 343 11.45 -5.95 13.12
C PRO A 343 10.92 -7.20 13.82
N SER A 344 9.85 -7.84 13.31
CA SER A 344 9.34 -9.11 13.83
C SER A 344 10.20 -10.31 13.45
N PHE A 345 11.08 -10.17 12.45
CA PHE A 345 11.98 -11.23 12.05
C PHE A 345 13.08 -11.42 13.10
N ASN A 346 13.33 -12.67 13.48
CA ASN A 346 14.56 -13.02 14.18
C ASN A 346 15.71 -13.11 13.17
N TRP A 347 16.20 -11.96 12.71
CA TRP A 347 17.25 -11.84 11.68
C TRP A 347 18.45 -12.76 11.93
N MET A 348 19.03 -12.71 13.13
CA MET A 348 20.16 -13.60 13.49
C MET A 348 19.75 -15.08 13.52
N GLY A 349 18.54 -15.39 14.01
CA GLY A 349 18.01 -16.74 14.03
C GLY A 349 17.73 -17.33 12.65
N GLN A 350 17.62 -16.50 11.61
CA GLN A 350 17.49 -16.92 10.22
C GLN A 350 18.84 -17.16 9.52
N GLY A 351 19.95 -17.07 10.26
CA GLY A 351 21.28 -17.39 9.76
C GLY A 351 22.01 -16.22 9.11
N PHE A 352 21.50 -14.98 9.25
CA PHE A 352 22.21 -13.80 8.78
C PHE A 352 23.45 -13.52 9.65
N THR A 353 24.59 -13.30 8.99
CA THR A 353 25.81 -12.73 9.58
C THR A 353 25.78 -11.19 9.51
N GLU A 354 26.65 -10.52 10.24
CA GLU A 354 26.76 -9.06 10.21
C GLU A 354 27.02 -8.54 8.78
N GLU A 355 27.83 -9.24 8.00
CA GLU A 355 28.10 -8.91 6.60
C GLU A 355 26.82 -9.02 5.75
N THR A 356 26.11 -10.14 5.85
CA THR A 356 24.87 -10.36 5.08
C THR A 356 23.72 -9.45 5.49
N LEU A 357 23.68 -9.00 6.76
CA LEU A 357 22.70 -7.98 7.20
C LEU A 357 22.99 -6.62 6.56
N LYS A 358 24.27 -6.25 6.46
CA LYS A 358 24.68 -5.00 5.81
C LYS A 358 24.43 -5.04 4.32
N SER A 359 24.57 -6.20 3.67
CA SER A 359 24.34 -6.34 2.23
C SER A 359 22.87 -6.52 1.85
N PHE A 360 22.00 -7.02 2.74
CA PHE A 360 20.63 -7.43 2.41
C PHE A 360 19.83 -6.43 1.57
N ILE A 361 19.89 -5.15 1.95
CA ILE A 361 19.23 -4.04 1.24
C ILE A 361 19.79 -3.91 -0.19
N TRP A 362 21.12 -3.92 -0.31
CA TRP A 362 21.83 -3.82 -1.59
C TRP A 362 21.70 -5.08 -2.46
N ASP A 363 21.43 -6.23 -1.84
CA ASP A 363 21.15 -7.48 -2.53
C ASP A 363 19.71 -7.51 -3.07
N LEU A 364 18.78 -6.78 -2.45
CA LEU A 364 17.39 -6.63 -2.92
C LEU A 364 17.24 -5.58 -4.02
N ALA A 365 17.89 -4.43 -3.88
CA ALA A 365 17.68 -3.24 -4.72
C ALA A 365 17.80 -3.47 -6.25
N PRO A 366 18.69 -4.33 -6.77
CA PRO A 366 18.78 -4.61 -8.20
C PRO A 366 17.51 -5.25 -8.80
N HIS A 367 16.61 -5.78 -7.97
CA HIS A 367 15.40 -6.47 -8.41
C HIS A 367 14.20 -5.55 -8.64
N GLY A 368 14.35 -4.24 -8.40
CA GLY A 368 13.32 -3.21 -8.61
C GLY A 368 12.64 -2.82 -7.31
#